data_AF-A0A9D5UZT3-F1
#
_entry.id   AF-A0A9D5UZT3-F1
#
_cell.length_a   1.000
_cell.length_b   1.000
_cell.length_c   1.000
_cell.angle_alpha   90.00
_cell.angle_beta   90.00
_cell.angle_gamma   90.00
#
_symmetry.space_group_name_H-M   'P 1'
#
loop_
_entity.id
_entity.type
_entity.pdbx_description
1 polymer ?
#
loop_
_entity_poly.entity_id
_entity_poly.type
_entity_poly.pdbx_seq_one_letter_code
_entity_poly.pdbx_strand_id
1 'polypeptide(L)'
;MKITSPTLIFIYFLTTPLHAASMGGGEMIPPPSPMAAMASSLQRSRDAMVKARLLDEQRKAAWIEARETIRQTRRQSEQFKQVGETAWADPSMSHEELAQALNKAEESSKQADALEQQAQAWQRQQRSRIKKLLTEAEAAENTANIIQQSWIKSHGQQAIEVARNHRQHLQHSTEVQALQLQAARNALEQANLDLQKAVTALEQLKRARQERSEHMDQALKEDQQQWMDEEQRADGFMTSSTLSHEELLDSLERKQTLGEQMAASSRKKSATDTRMQTREEELTAKIAQLRKEVELKTETLKKIQDRSTALIQQLQIQSQRADALARLAAEK
;
A
#
# COMPACT_ATOMS: atom_id res chain seq x y z
N MET A 1 26.66 9.13 31.43
CA MET A 1 25.65 8.15 31.86
C MET A 1 25.42 7.16 30.72
N LYS A 2 25.73 5.88 30.92
CA LYS A 2 25.47 4.82 29.94
C LYS A 2 24.00 4.45 30.03
N ILE A 3 23.23 4.73 28.98
CA ILE A 3 21.85 4.27 28.85
C ILE A 3 21.89 3.02 27.97
N THR A 4 21.55 1.92 28.59
CA THR A 4 21.38 0.58 28.01
C THR A 4 20.17 0.55 27.07
N SER A 5 20.35 -0.05 25.90
CA SER A 5 19.32 -0.27 24.87
C SER A 5 18.08 -0.97 25.41
N PRO A 6 16.86 -0.58 24.98
CA PRO A 6 15.68 -1.41 25.15
C PRO A 6 15.60 -2.45 24.03
N THR A 7 15.50 -3.69 24.47
CA THR A 7 15.26 -4.92 23.71
C THR A 7 13.97 -4.81 22.88
N LEU A 8 14.09 -4.98 21.56
CA LEU A 8 12.97 -5.18 20.65
C LEU A 8 12.36 -6.58 20.89
N ILE A 9 11.15 -6.62 21.44
CA ILE A 9 10.33 -7.83 21.48
C ILE A 9 9.65 -7.96 20.11
N PHE A 10 10.27 -8.74 19.23
CA PHE A 10 9.63 -9.22 18.01
C PHE A 10 8.71 -10.39 18.36
N ILE A 11 7.40 -10.16 18.36
CA ILE A 11 6.40 -11.24 18.31
C ILE A 11 5.97 -11.37 16.85
N TYR A 12 6.76 -12.14 16.09
CA TYR A 12 6.31 -12.73 14.84
C TYR A 12 5.40 -13.91 15.18
N PHE A 13 4.11 -13.80 14.88
CA PHE A 13 3.30 -14.97 14.61
C PHE A 13 2.73 -14.82 13.21
N LEU A 14 3.44 -15.42 12.23
CA LEU A 14 2.88 -16.06 11.03
C LEU A 14 4.02 -16.65 10.17
N THR A 15 3.87 -17.95 9.85
CA THR A 15 4.37 -18.69 8.65
C THR A 15 5.90 -18.83 8.46
N THR A 16 6.54 -20.01 8.50
CA THR A 16 6.60 -21.07 7.44
C THR A 16 7.62 -22.18 7.84
N PRO A 17 7.77 -23.31 7.10
CA PRO A 17 8.18 -24.61 7.66
C PRO A 17 9.69 -24.85 7.66
N LEU A 18 10.14 -25.78 8.51
CA LEU A 18 11.42 -26.46 8.32
C LEU A 18 11.21 -27.98 8.41
N HIS A 19 11.44 -28.64 7.27
CA HIS A 19 11.83 -30.04 7.25
C HIS A 19 13.30 -30.12 7.69
N ALA A 20 13.58 -30.91 8.73
CA ALA A 20 14.88 -31.49 8.97
C ALA A 20 14.72 -32.86 9.67
N ALA A 21 14.98 -33.90 8.89
CA ALA A 21 15.44 -35.24 9.21
C ALA A 21 15.20 -35.84 10.63
N SER A 22 14.34 -36.86 10.65
CA SER A 22 14.66 -38.23 11.09
C SER A 22 15.72 -38.41 12.18
N MET A 23 15.27 -38.73 13.40
CA MET A 23 15.74 -39.93 14.13
C MET A 23 14.61 -40.49 14.99
N GLY A 24 14.47 -41.82 14.98
CA GLY A 24 13.35 -42.56 15.54
C GLY A 24 13.17 -42.36 17.05
N GLY A 25 11.96 -41.99 17.41
CA GLY A 25 11.42 -41.99 18.77
C GLY A 25 9.95 -41.64 18.63
N GLY A 26 9.05 -42.45 19.20
CA GLY A 26 7.61 -42.27 19.04
C GLY A 26 7.19 -40.85 19.42
N GLU A 27 6.93 -40.02 18.42
CA GLU A 27 6.36 -38.69 18.61
C GLU A 27 4.96 -38.88 19.20
N MET A 28 4.83 -38.64 20.50
CA MET A 28 3.57 -38.17 21.05
C MET A 28 3.27 -36.85 20.34
N ILE A 29 2.51 -36.93 19.26
CA ILE A 29 1.94 -35.76 18.58
C ILE A 29 1.17 -35.02 19.68
N PRO A 30 1.59 -33.80 20.08
CA PRO A 30 0.86 -33.03 21.07
C PRO A 30 -0.57 -32.83 20.55
N PRO A 31 -1.59 -32.89 21.41
CA PRO A 31 -2.96 -32.71 20.98
C PRO A 31 -3.08 -31.38 20.21
N PRO A 32 -3.77 -31.37 19.05
CA PRO A 32 -3.88 -30.17 18.23
C PRO A 32 -4.43 -29.03 19.06
N SER A 33 -3.86 -27.84 18.90
CA SER A 33 -4.36 -26.64 19.59
C SER A 33 -5.87 -26.48 19.32
N PRO A 34 -6.65 -25.89 20.24
CA PRO A 34 -8.10 -25.71 20.05
C PRO A 34 -8.44 -25.02 18.72
N MET A 35 -7.58 -24.10 18.26
CA MET A 35 -7.66 -23.45 16.96
C MET A 35 -7.46 -24.43 15.78
N ALA A 36 -6.47 -25.33 15.87
CA ALA A 36 -6.24 -26.36 14.86
C ALA A 36 -7.37 -27.40 14.83
N ALA A 37 -7.92 -27.76 15.99
CA ALA A 37 -9.06 -28.66 16.10
C ALA A 37 -10.33 -28.03 15.49
N MET A 38 -10.61 -26.75 15.78
CA MET A 38 -11.71 -26.00 15.18
C MET A 38 -11.55 -25.88 13.65
N ALA A 39 -10.36 -25.50 13.18
CA ALA A 39 -10.06 -25.38 11.74
C ALA A 39 -10.23 -26.72 11.01
N SER A 40 -9.73 -27.82 11.59
CA SER A 40 -9.92 -29.16 11.04
C SER A 40 -11.39 -29.55 10.97
N SER A 41 -12.17 -29.22 12.01
CA SER A 41 -13.62 -29.49 12.04
C SER A 41 -14.38 -28.70 10.97
N LEU A 42 -14.07 -27.41 10.80
CA LEU A 42 -14.66 -26.58 9.74
C LEU A 42 -14.26 -27.07 8.34
N GLN A 43 -13.02 -27.53 8.18
CA GLN A 43 -12.58 -28.11 6.91
C GLN A 43 -13.34 -29.41 6.58
N ARG A 44 -13.53 -30.29 7.56
CA ARG A 44 -14.37 -31.50 7.39
C ARG A 44 -15.81 -31.15 6.99
N SER A 45 -16.40 -30.12 7.60
CA SER A 45 -17.73 -29.64 7.20
C SER A 45 -17.76 -29.21 5.72
N ARG A 46 -16.80 -28.38 5.31
CA ARG A 46 -16.69 -27.91 3.93
C ARG A 46 -16.51 -29.06 2.94
N ASP A 47 -15.62 -30.00 3.24
CA ASP A 47 -15.36 -31.16 2.38
C ASP A 47 -16.61 -32.04 2.25
N ALA A 48 -17.35 -32.25 3.34
CA ALA A 48 -18.59 -33.01 3.34
C ALA A 48 -19.69 -32.31 2.52
N MET A 49 -19.84 -30.97 2.65
CA MET A 49 -20.78 -30.19 1.83
C MET A 49 -20.44 -30.23 0.35
N VAL A 50 -19.16 -30.09 -0.01
CA VAL A 50 -18.72 -30.16 -1.42
C VAL A 50 -19.01 -31.54 -2.00
N LYS A 51 -18.68 -32.61 -1.26
CA LYS A 51 -19.02 -33.99 -1.67
C LYS A 51 -20.53 -34.20 -1.82
N ALA A 52 -21.34 -33.66 -0.91
CA ALA A 52 -22.79 -33.76 -0.96
C ALA A 52 -23.37 -33.06 -2.20
N ARG A 53 -22.86 -31.87 -2.55
CA ARG A 53 -23.26 -31.14 -3.77
C ARG A 53 -22.90 -31.91 -5.03
N LEU A 54 -21.67 -32.41 -5.12
CA LEU A 54 -21.21 -33.19 -6.26
C LEU A 54 -22.06 -34.46 -6.47
N LEU A 55 -22.37 -35.19 -5.37
CA LEU A 55 -23.23 -36.36 -5.44
C LEU A 55 -24.66 -36.02 -5.85
N ASP A 56 -25.20 -34.86 -5.44
CA ASP A 56 -26.53 -34.43 -5.86
C ASP A 56 -26.57 -34.07 -7.35
N GLU A 57 -25.52 -33.44 -7.88
CA GLU A 57 -25.37 -33.18 -9.32
C GLU A 57 -25.29 -34.49 -10.12
N GLN A 58 -24.43 -35.43 -9.71
CA GLN A 58 -24.33 -36.75 -10.33
C GLN A 58 -25.66 -37.51 -10.27
N ARG A 59 -26.36 -37.44 -9.13
CA ARG A 59 -27.68 -38.05 -8.95
C ARG A 59 -28.70 -37.47 -9.91
N LYS A 60 -28.70 -36.15 -10.12
CA LYS A 60 -29.61 -35.47 -11.05
C LYS A 60 -29.29 -35.83 -12.50
N ALA A 61 -28.02 -35.82 -12.90
CA ALA A 61 -27.60 -36.19 -14.24
C ALA A 61 -27.97 -37.64 -14.58
N ALA A 62 -27.62 -38.60 -13.72
CA ALA A 62 -27.96 -40.00 -13.91
C ALA A 62 -29.47 -40.26 -13.92
N TRP A 63 -30.28 -39.45 -13.21
CA TRP A 63 -31.73 -39.54 -13.28
C TRP A 63 -32.28 -39.11 -14.65
N ILE A 64 -31.72 -38.05 -15.23
CA ILE A 64 -32.13 -37.56 -16.55
C ILE A 64 -31.84 -38.63 -17.59
N GLU A 65 -30.62 -39.18 -17.59
CA GLU A 65 -30.20 -40.25 -18.50
C GLU A 65 -31.06 -41.51 -18.33
N ALA A 66 -31.26 -41.98 -17.10
CA ALA A 66 -32.12 -43.13 -16.83
C ALA A 66 -33.57 -42.90 -17.28
N ARG A 67 -34.09 -41.68 -17.16
CA ARG A 67 -35.45 -41.35 -17.59
C ARG A 67 -35.56 -41.32 -19.12
N GLU A 68 -34.51 -40.91 -19.81
CA GLU A 68 -34.44 -40.95 -21.27
C GLU A 68 -34.38 -42.39 -21.78
N THR A 69 -33.55 -43.25 -21.17
CA THR A 69 -33.49 -44.67 -21.56
C THR A 69 -34.83 -45.37 -21.31
N ILE A 70 -35.44 -45.18 -20.14
CA ILE A 70 -36.78 -45.73 -19.84
C ILE A 70 -37.82 -45.24 -20.87
N ARG A 71 -37.80 -43.96 -21.25
CA ARG A 71 -38.71 -43.43 -22.29
C ARG A 71 -38.47 -44.06 -23.65
N GLN A 72 -37.21 -44.25 -24.06
CA GLN A 72 -36.87 -44.90 -25.32
C GLN A 72 -37.33 -46.36 -25.34
N THR A 73 -37.08 -47.11 -24.26
CA THR A 73 -37.53 -48.50 -24.13
C THR A 73 -39.06 -48.61 -24.16
N ARG A 74 -39.78 -47.67 -23.51
CA ARG A 74 -41.25 -47.62 -23.59
C ARG A 74 -41.74 -47.31 -25.00
N ARG A 75 -41.13 -46.37 -25.71
CA ARG A 75 -41.46 -46.09 -27.12
C ARG A 75 -41.23 -47.30 -28.01
N GLN A 76 -40.16 -48.05 -27.80
CA GLN A 76 -39.90 -49.30 -28.54
C GLN A 76 -40.98 -50.35 -28.25
N SER A 77 -41.38 -50.50 -26.98
CA SER A 77 -42.50 -51.38 -26.60
C SER A 77 -43.81 -50.97 -27.28
N GLU A 78 -44.13 -49.67 -27.30
CA GLU A 78 -45.31 -49.13 -27.98
C GLU A 78 -45.24 -49.35 -29.50
N GLN A 79 -44.07 -49.18 -30.13
CA GLN A 79 -43.87 -49.48 -31.55
C GLN A 79 -44.11 -50.96 -31.84
N PHE A 80 -43.56 -51.88 -31.04
CA PHE A 80 -43.81 -53.31 -31.20
C PHE A 80 -45.28 -53.68 -30.99
N LYS A 81 -45.97 -53.02 -30.05
CA LYS A 81 -47.44 -53.17 -29.89
C LYS A 81 -48.19 -52.70 -31.13
N GLN A 82 -47.88 -51.52 -31.65
CA GLN A 82 -48.52 -50.97 -32.86
C GLN A 82 -48.28 -51.85 -34.09
N VAL A 83 -47.07 -52.40 -34.26
CA VAL A 83 -46.78 -53.39 -35.30
C VAL A 83 -47.63 -54.64 -35.10
N GLY A 84 -47.74 -55.15 -33.87
CA GLY A 84 -48.63 -56.27 -33.56
C GLY A 84 -50.10 -55.96 -33.90
N GLU A 85 -50.62 -54.79 -33.52
CA GLU A 85 -52.00 -54.36 -33.76
C GLU A 85 -52.31 -54.13 -35.24
N THR A 86 -51.37 -53.57 -36.01
CA THR A 86 -51.51 -53.33 -37.45
C THR A 86 -51.31 -54.60 -38.28
N ALA A 87 -50.48 -55.54 -37.81
CA ALA A 87 -50.29 -56.85 -38.43
C ALA A 87 -51.59 -57.69 -38.44
N TRP A 88 -52.48 -57.51 -37.46
CA TRP A 88 -53.81 -58.13 -37.50
C TRP A 88 -54.68 -57.64 -38.68
N ALA A 89 -54.36 -56.49 -39.27
CA ALA A 89 -55.07 -55.89 -40.39
C ALA A 89 -54.37 -56.10 -41.76
N ASP A 90 -53.15 -56.65 -41.79
CA ASP A 90 -52.35 -56.85 -43.01
C ASP A 90 -52.26 -58.34 -43.38
N PRO A 91 -52.88 -58.80 -44.49
CA PRO A 91 -52.88 -60.20 -44.90
C PRO A 91 -51.51 -60.78 -45.27
N SER A 92 -50.47 -59.94 -45.36
CA SER A 92 -49.13 -60.31 -45.80
C SER A 92 -48.18 -60.74 -44.67
N MET A 93 -48.54 -60.51 -43.41
CA MET A 93 -47.72 -60.87 -42.24
C MET A 93 -48.05 -62.28 -41.72
N SER A 94 -47.02 -63.05 -41.38
CA SER A 94 -47.20 -64.39 -40.80
C SER A 94 -47.61 -64.32 -39.32
N HIS A 95 -48.41 -65.29 -38.85
CA HIS A 95 -48.77 -65.42 -37.44
C HIS A 95 -47.55 -65.53 -36.50
N GLU A 96 -46.43 -66.04 -37.02
CA GLU A 96 -45.17 -66.19 -36.29
C GLU A 96 -44.48 -64.84 -36.03
N GLU A 97 -44.50 -63.94 -37.02
CA GLU A 97 -43.99 -62.57 -36.88
C GLU A 97 -44.83 -61.75 -35.90
N LEU A 98 -46.14 -61.96 -35.89
CA LEU A 98 -47.08 -61.30 -34.99
C LEU A 98 -46.85 -61.70 -33.52
N ALA A 99 -46.70 -63.00 -33.27
CA ALA A 99 -46.37 -63.52 -31.93
C ALA A 99 -44.99 -63.02 -31.45
N GLN A 100 -44.00 -62.94 -32.34
CA GLN A 100 -42.69 -62.38 -32.01
C GLN A 100 -42.74 -60.89 -31.67
N ALA A 101 -43.56 -60.09 -32.37
CA ALA A 101 -43.72 -58.67 -32.10
C ALA A 101 -44.36 -58.42 -30.72
N LEU A 102 -45.40 -59.19 -30.36
CA LEU A 102 -46.05 -59.09 -29.06
C LEU A 102 -45.13 -59.54 -27.91
N ASN A 103 -44.36 -60.61 -28.08
CA ASN A 103 -43.37 -61.04 -27.09
C ASN A 103 -42.28 -59.98 -26.89
N LYS A 104 -41.76 -59.39 -27.97
CA LYS A 104 -40.77 -58.28 -27.89
C LYS A 104 -41.36 -57.03 -27.23
N ALA A 105 -42.64 -56.73 -27.46
CA ALA A 105 -43.34 -55.66 -26.76
C ALA A 105 -43.45 -55.90 -25.25
N GLU A 106 -43.81 -57.11 -24.82
CA GLU A 106 -43.89 -57.45 -23.40
C GLU A 106 -42.51 -57.46 -22.72
N GLU A 107 -41.50 -58.03 -23.37
CA GLU A 107 -40.14 -58.07 -22.85
C GLU A 107 -39.58 -56.66 -22.68
N SER A 108 -39.75 -55.78 -23.67
CA SER A 108 -39.32 -54.38 -23.58
C SER A 108 -40.10 -53.60 -22.52
N SER A 109 -41.40 -53.87 -22.32
CA SER A 109 -42.18 -53.27 -21.22
C SER A 109 -41.64 -53.71 -19.85
N LYS A 110 -41.42 -55.02 -19.66
CA LYS A 110 -40.84 -55.57 -18.42
C LYS A 110 -39.44 -55.02 -18.16
N GLN A 111 -38.64 -54.85 -19.22
CA GLN A 111 -37.31 -54.25 -19.14
C GLN A 111 -37.38 -52.77 -18.73
N ALA A 112 -38.33 -51.99 -19.27
CA ALA A 112 -38.53 -50.60 -18.88
C ALA A 112 -38.92 -50.46 -17.39
N ASP A 113 -39.80 -51.33 -16.89
CA ASP A 113 -40.21 -51.31 -15.49
C ASP A 113 -39.08 -51.77 -14.55
N ALA A 114 -38.26 -52.75 -14.97
CA ALA A 114 -37.07 -53.15 -14.23
C ALA A 114 -36.02 -52.02 -14.14
N LEU A 115 -35.79 -51.31 -15.25
CA LEU A 115 -34.92 -50.13 -15.29
C LEU A 115 -35.45 -49.01 -14.40
N GLU A 116 -36.77 -48.79 -14.37
CA GLU A 116 -37.38 -47.80 -13.49
C GLU A 116 -37.19 -48.15 -12.01
N GLN A 117 -37.44 -49.41 -11.62
CA GLN A 117 -37.21 -49.87 -10.24
C GLN A 117 -35.74 -49.74 -9.83
N GLN A 118 -34.81 -50.12 -10.72
CA GLN A 118 -33.37 -49.98 -10.48
C GLN A 118 -32.97 -48.51 -10.31
N ALA A 119 -33.44 -47.63 -11.19
CA ALA A 119 -33.16 -46.19 -11.11
C ALA A 119 -33.74 -45.58 -9.82
N GLN A 120 -34.95 -45.96 -9.42
CA GLN A 120 -35.55 -45.50 -8.16
C GLN A 120 -34.78 -46.00 -6.93
N ALA A 121 -34.35 -47.27 -6.91
CA ALA A 121 -33.53 -47.82 -5.82
C ALA A 121 -32.19 -47.09 -5.70
N TRP A 122 -31.53 -46.84 -6.83
CA TRP A 122 -30.29 -46.07 -6.88
C TRP A 122 -30.50 -44.62 -6.40
N GLN A 123 -31.59 -43.94 -6.80
CA GLN A 123 -31.93 -42.61 -6.30
C GLN A 123 -32.09 -42.57 -4.78
N ARG A 124 -32.75 -43.57 -4.19
CA ARG A 124 -32.89 -43.70 -2.72
C ARG A 124 -31.53 -43.88 -2.05
N GLN A 125 -30.67 -44.72 -2.61
CA GLN A 125 -29.31 -44.92 -2.11
C GLN A 125 -28.50 -43.62 -2.13
N GLN A 126 -28.50 -42.88 -3.25
CA GLN A 126 -27.78 -41.61 -3.34
C GLN A 126 -28.33 -40.55 -2.38
N ARG A 127 -29.66 -40.42 -2.26
CA ARG A 127 -30.27 -39.51 -1.29
C ARG A 127 -29.86 -39.83 0.15
N SER A 128 -29.77 -41.11 0.51
CA SER A 128 -29.29 -41.51 1.84
C SER A 128 -27.81 -41.16 2.07
N ARG A 129 -26.95 -41.30 1.06
CA ARG A 129 -25.54 -40.90 1.12
C ARG A 129 -25.39 -39.39 1.28
N ILE A 130 -26.12 -38.60 0.49
CA ILE A 130 -26.14 -37.14 0.59
C ILE A 130 -26.60 -36.71 1.98
N LYS A 131 -27.68 -37.31 2.51
CA LYS A 131 -28.18 -37.01 3.85
C LYS A 131 -27.12 -37.28 4.93
N LYS A 132 -26.38 -38.39 4.84
CA LYS A 132 -25.27 -38.70 5.77
C LYS A 132 -24.17 -37.63 5.72
N LEU A 133 -23.75 -37.21 4.53
CA LEU A 133 -22.74 -36.16 4.38
C LEU A 133 -23.19 -34.81 4.95
N LEU A 134 -24.46 -34.45 4.77
CA LEU A 134 -25.01 -33.23 5.36
C LEU A 134 -25.03 -33.32 6.89
N THR A 135 -25.45 -34.45 7.46
CA THR A 135 -25.40 -34.64 8.92
C THR A 135 -23.97 -34.65 9.47
N GLU A 136 -22.99 -35.18 8.72
CA GLU A 136 -21.58 -35.11 9.08
C GLU A 136 -21.05 -33.67 9.06
N ALA A 137 -21.48 -32.87 8.08
CA ALA A 137 -21.12 -31.45 8.00
C ALA A 137 -21.68 -30.66 9.19
N GLU A 138 -22.96 -30.84 9.50
CA GLU A 138 -23.60 -30.22 10.67
C GLU A 138 -22.94 -30.63 11.98
N ALA A 139 -22.62 -31.92 12.15
CA ALA A 139 -21.91 -32.41 13.33
C ALA A 139 -20.50 -31.79 13.46
N ALA A 140 -19.80 -31.62 12.35
CA ALA A 140 -18.48 -30.99 12.32
C ALA A 140 -18.56 -29.48 12.62
N GLU A 141 -19.59 -28.77 12.16
CA GLU A 141 -19.83 -27.37 12.55
C GLU A 141 -20.18 -27.23 14.03
N ASN A 142 -21.06 -28.08 14.55
CA ASN A 142 -21.39 -28.11 15.96
C ASN A 142 -20.15 -28.38 16.84
N THR A 143 -19.28 -29.29 16.40
CA THR A 143 -18.01 -29.57 17.08
C THR A 143 -17.10 -28.34 17.07
N ALA A 144 -16.99 -27.63 15.94
CA ALA A 144 -16.23 -26.38 15.85
C ALA A 144 -16.78 -25.32 16.82
N ASN A 145 -18.10 -25.16 16.88
CA ASN A 145 -18.78 -24.22 17.77
C ASN A 145 -18.53 -24.56 19.25
N ILE A 146 -18.59 -25.83 19.63
CA ILE A 146 -18.30 -26.29 21.01
C ILE A 146 -16.83 -25.98 21.38
N ILE A 147 -15.90 -26.27 20.47
CA ILE A 147 -14.47 -25.96 20.68
C ILE A 147 -14.28 -24.45 20.85
N GLN A 148 -14.91 -23.64 20.00
CA GLN A 148 -14.85 -22.18 20.11
C GLN A 148 -15.41 -21.67 21.44
N GLN A 149 -16.59 -22.15 21.84
CA GLN A 149 -17.23 -21.73 23.08
C GLN A 149 -16.44 -22.15 24.32
N SER A 150 -15.89 -23.37 24.34
CA SER A 150 -15.04 -23.85 25.44
C SER A 150 -13.76 -23.03 25.54
N TRP A 151 -13.14 -22.69 24.40
CA TRP A 151 -11.97 -21.81 24.37
C TRP A 151 -12.28 -20.41 24.90
N ILE A 152 -13.40 -19.80 24.49
CA ILE A 152 -13.85 -18.50 25.00
C ILE A 152 -14.18 -18.58 26.50
N LYS A 153 -14.74 -19.69 27.00
CA LYS A 153 -14.98 -19.87 28.44
C LYS A 153 -13.68 -19.92 29.24
N SER A 154 -12.67 -20.64 28.75
CA SER A 154 -11.42 -20.83 29.49
C SER A 154 -10.42 -19.67 29.34
N HIS A 155 -10.45 -18.95 28.22
CA HIS A 155 -9.43 -17.94 27.87
C HIS A 155 -10.00 -16.58 27.47
N GLY A 156 -11.31 -16.42 27.38
CA GLY A 156 -11.94 -15.21 26.84
C GLY A 156 -11.63 -13.95 27.65
N GLN A 157 -11.68 -14.02 28.98
CA GLN A 157 -11.36 -12.86 29.83
C GLN A 157 -9.90 -12.42 29.66
N GLN A 158 -8.96 -13.36 29.70
CA GLN A 158 -7.54 -13.08 29.48
C GLN A 158 -7.28 -12.51 28.07
N ALA A 159 -7.94 -13.05 27.03
CA ALA A 159 -7.83 -12.53 25.68
C ALA A 159 -8.37 -11.10 25.53
N ILE A 160 -9.48 -10.78 26.21
CA ILE A 160 -10.04 -9.42 26.27
C ILE A 160 -9.07 -8.46 26.98
N GLU A 161 -8.50 -8.87 28.11
CA GLU A 161 -7.52 -8.06 28.85
C GLU A 161 -6.27 -7.79 28.02
N VAL A 162 -5.71 -8.79 27.36
CA VAL A 162 -4.56 -8.62 26.45
C VAL A 162 -4.91 -7.65 25.32
N ALA A 163 -6.09 -7.78 24.71
CA ALA A 163 -6.53 -6.86 23.65
C ALA A 163 -6.71 -5.43 24.15
N ARG A 164 -7.27 -5.24 25.35
CA ARG A 164 -7.43 -3.91 26.00
C ARG A 164 -6.08 -3.27 26.33
N ASN A 165 -5.15 -4.03 26.92
CA ASN A 165 -3.81 -3.54 27.24
C ASN A 165 -3.04 -3.15 25.98
N HIS A 166 -3.14 -3.97 24.92
CA HIS A 166 -2.52 -3.64 23.65
C HIS A 166 -3.12 -2.38 23.01
N ARG A 167 -4.46 -2.20 23.10
CA ARG A 167 -5.12 -0.97 22.68
C ARG A 167 -4.62 0.25 23.45
N GLN A 168 -4.47 0.16 24.77
CA GLN A 168 -3.94 1.25 25.60
C GLN A 168 -2.50 1.61 25.21
N HIS A 169 -1.64 0.60 24.97
CA HIS A 169 -0.28 0.83 24.50
C HIS A 169 -0.25 1.58 23.15
N LEU A 170 -1.11 1.18 22.21
CA LEU A 170 -1.23 1.87 20.92
C LEU A 170 -1.75 3.29 21.07
N GLN A 171 -2.71 3.56 21.97
CA GLN A 171 -3.18 4.91 22.28
C GLN A 171 -2.02 5.78 22.78
N HIS A 172 -1.25 5.30 23.75
CA HIS A 172 -0.09 6.02 24.24
C HIS A 172 0.95 6.28 23.14
N SER A 173 1.20 5.27 22.29
CA SER A 173 2.10 5.40 21.15
C SER A 173 1.61 6.46 20.15
N THR A 174 0.29 6.54 19.90
CA THR A 174 -0.27 7.59 19.03
C THR A 174 -0.15 8.99 19.62
N GLU A 175 -0.31 9.15 20.94
CA GLU A 175 -0.11 10.43 21.63
C GLU A 175 1.34 10.91 21.52
N VAL A 176 2.31 10.02 21.78
CA VAL A 176 3.73 10.32 21.61
C VAL A 176 4.05 10.70 20.17
N GLN A 177 3.49 9.96 19.20
CA GLN A 177 3.68 10.25 17.79
C GLN A 177 3.09 11.62 17.38
N ALA A 178 1.96 12.02 17.98
CA ALA A 178 1.35 13.33 17.75
C ALA A 178 2.27 14.47 18.24
N LEU A 179 2.89 14.31 19.41
CA LEU A 179 3.89 15.27 19.93
C LEU A 179 5.11 15.36 19.01
N GLN A 180 5.62 14.24 18.51
CA GLN A 180 6.73 14.22 17.56
C GLN A 180 6.37 14.93 16.25
N LEU A 181 5.14 14.74 15.77
CA LEU A 181 4.64 15.39 14.56
C LEU A 181 4.53 16.90 14.74
N GLN A 182 4.06 17.36 15.90
CA GLN A 182 4.06 18.78 16.25
C GLN A 182 5.49 19.35 16.30
N ALA A 183 6.43 18.66 16.95
CA ALA A 183 7.82 19.10 17.02
C ALA A 183 8.48 19.17 15.62
N ALA A 184 8.23 18.19 14.76
CA ALA A 184 8.74 18.18 13.39
C ALA A 184 8.18 19.33 12.54
N ARG A 185 6.88 19.67 12.71
CA ARG A 185 6.26 20.83 12.05
C ARG A 185 6.92 22.13 12.48
N ASN A 186 7.08 22.35 13.79
CA ASN A 186 7.72 23.56 14.31
C ASN A 186 9.16 23.70 13.81
N ALA A 187 9.91 22.59 13.74
CA ALA A 187 11.28 22.60 13.25
C ALA A 187 11.38 22.94 11.75
N LEU A 188 10.42 22.48 10.94
CA LEU A 188 10.32 22.81 9.52
C LEU A 188 9.91 24.27 9.31
N GLU A 189 8.96 24.77 10.08
CA GLU A 189 8.55 26.18 10.06
C GLU A 189 9.73 27.10 10.37
N GLN A 190 10.50 26.80 11.41
CA GLN A 190 11.70 27.55 11.76
C GLN A 190 12.75 27.52 10.63
N ALA A 191 12.99 26.37 10.01
CA ALA A 191 13.95 26.26 8.90
C ALA A 191 13.52 27.09 7.68
N ASN A 192 12.22 27.13 7.38
CA ASN A 192 11.68 27.95 6.31
C ASN A 192 11.83 29.45 6.61
N LEU A 193 11.58 29.87 7.86
CA LEU A 193 11.79 31.25 8.28
C LEU A 193 13.26 31.67 8.15
N ASP A 194 14.19 30.81 8.55
CA ASP A 194 15.62 31.10 8.44
C ASP A 194 16.09 31.14 6.98
N LEU A 195 15.56 30.27 6.12
CA LEU A 195 15.77 30.33 4.67
C LEU A 195 15.26 31.66 4.09
N GLN A 196 14.05 32.09 4.45
CA GLN A 196 13.47 33.34 3.97
C GLN A 196 14.29 34.56 4.40
N LYS A 197 14.77 34.59 5.65
CA LYS A 197 15.67 35.64 6.14
C LYS A 197 16.97 35.69 5.33
N ALA A 198 17.57 34.54 5.04
CA ALA A 198 18.81 34.47 4.26
C ALA A 198 18.62 34.95 2.81
N VAL A 199 17.51 34.56 2.17
CA VAL A 199 17.14 35.02 0.82
C VAL A 199 16.94 36.53 0.80
N THR A 200 16.18 37.06 1.76
CA THR A 200 15.92 38.51 1.88
C THR A 200 17.22 39.29 2.09
N ALA A 201 18.12 38.78 2.94
CA ALA A 201 19.43 39.39 3.17
C ALA A 201 20.30 39.40 1.90
N LEU A 202 20.24 38.35 1.09
CA LEU A 202 20.95 38.29 -0.19
C LEU A 202 20.40 39.32 -1.19
N GLU A 203 19.08 39.46 -1.29
CA GLU A 203 18.46 40.46 -2.15
C GLU A 203 18.82 41.89 -1.73
N GLN A 204 18.79 42.18 -0.42
CA GLN A 204 19.22 43.47 0.12
C GLN A 204 20.71 43.73 -0.18
N LEU A 205 21.57 42.73 -0.02
CA LEU A 205 23.00 42.86 -0.32
C LEU A 205 23.23 43.18 -1.81
N LYS A 206 22.51 42.52 -2.71
CA LYS A 206 22.59 42.76 -4.16
C LYS A 206 22.19 44.19 -4.53
N ARG A 207 21.09 44.69 -3.97
CA ARG A 207 20.66 46.09 -4.17
C ARG A 207 21.69 47.08 -3.64
N ALA A 208 22.15 46.88 -2.41
CA ALA A 208 23.17 47.73 -1.80
C ALA A 208 24.50 47.71 -2.57
N ARG A 209 24.88 46.55 -3.14
CA ARG A 209 26.05 46.43 -4.02
C ARG A 209 25.86 47.26 -5.30
N GLN A 210 24.70 47.15 -5.94
CA GLN A 210 24.39 47.90 -7.16
C GLN A 210 24.42 49.41 -6.91
N GLU A 211 23.68 49.90 -5.91
CA GLU A 211 23.64 51.33 -5.55
C GLU A 211 25.04 51.88 -5.25
N ARG A 212 25.84 51.11 -4.50
CA ARG A 212 27.19 51.52 -4.14
C ARG A 212 28.15 51.49 -5.33
N SER A 213 28.00 50.52 -6.23
CA SER A 213 28.81 50.44 -7.45
C SER A 213 28.51 51.63 -8.37
N GLU A 214 27.22 51.94 -8.57
CA GLU A 214 26.76 53.10 -9.35
C GLU A 214 27.30 54.42 -8.77
N HIS A 215 27.26 54.59 -7.45
CA HIS A 215 27.81 55.78 -6.79
C HIS A 215 29.33 55.91 -6.97
N MET A 216 30.07 54.80 -6.85
CA MET A 216 31.53 54.80 -7.07
C MET A 216 31.89 55.01 -8.55
N ASP A 217 31.06 54.54 -9.48
CA ASP A 217 31.22 54.80 -10.91
C ASP A 217 30.98 56.26 -11.28
N GLN A 218 30.00 56.92 -10.66
CA GLN A 218 29.79 58.35 -10.81
C GLN A 218 30.98 59.15 -10.29
N ALA A 219 31.46 58.84 -9.08
CA ALA A 219 32.65 59.49 -8.51
C ALA A 219 33.89 59.34 -9.40
N LEU A 220 34.14 58.13 -9.93
CA LEU A 220 35.26 57.91 -10.85
C LEU A 220 35.14 58.69 -12.17
N LYS A 221 33.91 58.82 -12.70
CA LYS A 221 33.66 59.63 -13.91
C LYS A 221 33.88 61.12 -13.64
N GLU A 222 33.48 61.62 -12.48
CA GLU A 222 33.72 63.00 -12.06
C GLU A 222 35.23 63.28 -11.91
N ASP A 223 35.95 62.40 -11.21
CA ASP A 223 37.41 62.49 -11.07
C ASP A 223 38.10 62.44 -12.46
N GLN A 224 37.61 61.58 -13.37
CA GLN A 224 38.14 61.46 -14.74
C GLN A 224 37.88 62.71 -15.57
N GLN A 225 36.68 63.30 -15.49
CA GLN A 225 36.36 64.52 -16.22
C GLN A 225 37.24 65.68 -15.74
N GLN A 226 37.40 65.86 -14.43
CA GLN A 226 38.28 66.90 -13.87
C GLN A 226 39.73 66.72 -14.32
N TRP A 227 40.21 65.47 -14.36
CA TRP A 227 41.56 65.17 -14.85
C TRP A 227 41.73 65.52 -16.34
N MET A 228 40.74 65.20 -17.18
CA MET A 228 40.73 65.56 -18.61
C MET A 228 40.64 67.08 -18.83
N ASP A 229 39.85 67.79 -18.03
CA ASP A 229 39.72 69.25 -18.11
C ASP A 229 41.06 69.95 -17.79
N GLU A 230 41.80 69.46 -16.78
CA GLU A 230 43.15 69.95 -16.49
C GLU A 230 44.17 69.54 -17.56
N GLU A 231 44.03 68.36 -18.18
CA GLU A 231 44.84 67.98 -19.34
C GLU A 231 44.63 68.93 -20.53
N GLN A 232 43.38 69.25 -20.86
CA GLN A 232 43.06 70.21 -21.93
C GLN A 232 43.57 71.63 -21.60
N ARG A 233 43.54 72.03 -20.33
CA ARG A 233 44.08 73.31 -19.87
C ARG A 233 45.61 73.37 -20.05
N ALA A 234 46.31 72.30 -19.69
CA ALA A 234 47.75 72.18 -19.88
C ALA A 234 48.14 72.12 -21.37
N ASP A 235 47.38 71.41 -22.20
CA ASP A 235 47.61 71.33 -23.65
C ASP A 235 47.29 72.65 -24.37
N GLY A 236 46.31 73.40 -23.87
CA GLY A 236 45.96 74.74 -24.35
C GLY A 236 47.08 75.77 -24.14
N PHE A 237 47.89 75.64 -23.08
CA PHE A 237 49.09 76.45 -22.89
C PHE A 237 50.10 76.25 -24.02
N MET A 238 50.34 75.00 -24.41
CA MET A 238 51.34 74.64 -25.43
C MET A 238 50.98 75.17 -26.82
N THR A 239 49.72 75.54 -27.04
CA THR A 239 49.19 75.97 -28.35
C THR A 239 48.79 77.44 -28.44
N SER A 240 48.51 78.14 -27.32
CA SER A 240 47.95 79.51 -27.35
C SER A 240 48.68 80.59 -26.54
N SER A 241 49.75 80.28 -25.79
CA SER A 241 50.60 81.27 -25.10
C SER A 241 49.87 82.25 -24.15
N THR A 242 48.76 81.84 -23.51
CA THR A 242 47.97 82.72 -22.62
C THR A 242 48.10 82.46 -21.12
N LEU A 243 48.71 81.36 -20.66
CA LEU A 243 48.92 81.10 -19.22
C LEU A 243 50.34 81.49 -18.78
N SER A 244 50.54 81.85 -17.52
CA SER A 244 51.87 82.10 -16.94
C SER A 244 52.59 80.79 -16.58
N HIS A 245 53.91 80.84 -16.38
CA HIS A 245 54.69 79.67 -15.98
C HIS A 245 54.24 79.07 -14.63
N GLU A 246 53.80 79.91 -13.69
CA GLU A 246 53.23 79.49 -12.41
C GLU A 246 51.89 78.76 -12.59
N GLU A 247 51.02 79.27 -13.46
CA GLU A 247 49.73 78.64 -13.76
C GLU A 247 49.87 77.25 -14.41
N LEU A 248 50.94 77.03 -15.16
CA LEU A 248 51.26 75.71 -15.72
C LEU A 248 51.74 74.73 -14.66
N LEU A 249 52.63 75.17 -13.76
CA LEU A 249 53.12 74.32 -12.67
C LEU A 249 51.96 73.91 -11.75
N ASP A 250 51.09 74.85 -11.39
CA ASP A 250 49.87 74.58 -10.61
C ASP A 250 48.94 73.58 -11.30
N SER A 251 48.75 73.70 -12.62
CA SER A 251 47.90 72.76 -13.39
C SER A 251 48.50 71.36 -13.46
N LEU A 252 49.84 71.24 -13.60
CA LEU A 252 50.53 69.95 -13.56
C LEU A 252 50.46 69.28 -12.18
N GLU A 253 50.64 70.04 -11.10
CA GLU A 253 50.50 69.54 -9.72
C GLU A 253 49.06 69.07 -9.42
N ARG A 254 48.05 69.82 -9.91
CA ARG A 254 46.64 69.42 -9.82
C ARG A 254 46.35 68.16 -10.62
N LYS A 255 46.88 68.04 -11.86
CA LYS A 255 46.74 66.84 -12.69
C LYS A 255 47.35 65.61 -12.02
N GLN A 256 48.53 65.74 -11.41
CA GLN A 256 49.15 64.66 -10.64
C GLN A 256 48.28 64.25 -9.45
N THR A 257 47.78 65.23 -8.68
CA THR A 257 46.90 65.00 -7.52
C THR A 257 45.60 64.29 -7.93
N LEU A 258 44.96 64.73 -9.02
CA LEU A 258 43.76 64.09 -9.58
C LEU A 258 44.04 62.66 -10.08
N GLY A 259 45.21 62.42 -10.66
CA GLY A 259 45.66 61.08 -11.05
C GLY A 259 45.80 60.12 -9.85
N GLU A 260 46.37 60.60 -8.75
CA GLU A 260 46.48 59.85 -7.49
C GLU A 260 45.12 59.60 -6.85
N GLN A 261 44.22 60.59 -6.88
CA GLN A 261 42.85 60.47 -6.39
C GLN A 261 42.05 59.43 -7.20
N MET A 262 42.10 59.47 -8.53
CA MET A 262 41.47 58.44 -9.39
C MET A 262 42.01 57.04 -9.08
N ALA A 263 43.33 56.89 -8.94
CA ALA A 263 43.94 55.61 -8.63
C ALA A 263 43.51 55.09 -7.25
N ALA A 264 43.39 55.99 -6.26
CA ALA A 264 42.89 55.66 -4.93
C ALA A 264 41.39 55.28 -4.94
N SER A 265 40.55 56.05 -5.64
CA SER A 265 39.12 55.79 -5.85
C SER A 265 38.90 54.43 -6.52
N SER A 266 39.69 54.10 -7.55
CA SER A 266 39.62 52.83 -8.27
C SER A 266 40.00 51.64 -7.37
N ARG A 267 41.09 51.75 -6.59
CA ARG A 267 41.48 50.74 -5.60
C ARG A 267 40.41 50.55 -4.53
N LYS A 268 39.82 51.64 -4.04
CA LYS A 268 38.75 51.62 -3.05
C LYS A 268 37.50 50.90 -3.59
N LYS A 269 37.11 51.19 -4.83
CA LYS A 269 36.00 50.50 -5.52
C LYS A 269 36.25 48.99 -5.61
N SER A 270 37.41 48.59 -6.13
CA SER A 270 37.79 47.17 -6.25
C SER A 270 37.80 46.43 -4.90
N ALA A 271 38.33 47.06 -3.84
CA ALA A 271 38.32 46.50 -2.50
C ALA A 271 36.90 46.37 -1.91
N THR A 272 36.00 47.30 -2.22
CA THR A 272 34.59 47.19 -1.79
C THR A 272 33.82 46.13 -2.59
N ASP A 273 34.04 46.05 -3.89
CA ASP A 273 33.36 45.09 -4.77
C ASP A 273 33.74 43.65 -4.42
N THR A 274 35.03 43.40 -4.16
CA THR A 274 35.51 42.08 -3.70
C THR A 274 34.89 41.67 -2.37
N ARG A 275 34.84 42.57 -1.38
CA ARG A 275 34.18 42.30 -0.07
C ARG A 275 32.69 42.03 -0.19
N MET A 276 31.99 42.74 -1.06
CA MET A 276 30.56 42.53 -1.30
C MET A 276 30.33 41.21 -2.03
N GLN A 277 31.20 40.85 -2.97
CA GLN A 277 31.16 39.58 -3.68
C GLN A 277 31.41 38.39 -2.75
N THR A 278 32.42 38.44 -1.89
CA THR A 278 32.66 37.36 -0.91
C THR A 278 31.45 37.16 0.01
N ARG A 279 30.82 38.26 0.45
CA ARG A 279 29.62 38.19 1.29
C ARG A 279 28.41 37.63 0.53
N GLU A 280 28.30 37.89 -0.76
CA GLU A 280 27.28 37.31 -1.64
C GLU A 280 27.48 35.80 -1.78
N GLU A 281 28.72 35.35 -1.98
CA GLU A 281 29.10 33.93 -2.05
C GLU A 281 28.79 33.22 -0.72
N GLU A 282 29.13 33.82 0.42
CA GLU A 282 28.81 33.32 1.76
C GLU A 282 27.29 33.16 1.98
N LEU A 283 26.51 34.19 1.63
CA LEU A 283 25.04 34.12 1.75
C LEU A 283 24.45 33.08 0.81
N THR A 284 24.98 32.96 -0.41
CA THR A 284 24.54 31.96 -1.39
C THR A 284 24.83 30.55 -0.89
N ALA A 285 26.01 30.31 -0.32
CA ALA A 285 26.37 29.04 0.31
C ALA A 285 25.46 28.73 1.51
N LYS A 286 25.17 29.72 2.37
CA LYS A 286 24.25 29.58 3.49
C LYS A 286 22.83 29.25 3.05
N ILE A 287 22.32 29.89 1.99
CA ILE A 287 21.01 29.57 1.40
C ILE A 287 20.99 28.14 0.88
N ALA A 288 22.06 27.69 0.21
CA ALA A 288 22.16 26.31 -0.27
C ALA A 288 22.14 25.30 0.88
N GLN A 289 22.82 25.59 2.00
CA GLN A 289 22.76 24.76 3.21
C GLN A 289 21.35 24.73 3.83
N LEU A 290 20.71 25.89 3.99
CA LEU A 290 19.36 25.99 4.55
C LEU A 290 18.31 25.28 3.67
N ARG A 291 18.47 25.32 2.35
CA ARG A 291 17.61 24.54 1.43
C ARG A 291 17.71 23.04 1.67
N LYS A 292 18.94 22.52 1.83
CA LYS A 292 19.16 21.10 2.18
C LYS A 292 18.56 20.75 3.54
N GLU A 293 18.66 21.66 4.51
CA GLU A 293 18.05 21.47 5.84
C GLU A 293 16.51 21.42 5.77
N VAL A 294 15.89 22.31 4.99
CA VAL A 294 14.44 22.31 4.75
C VAL A 294 14.00 21.00 4.08
N GLU A 295 14.75 20.53 3.09
CA GLU A 295 14.47 19.26 2.41
C GLU A 295 14.53 18.08 3.40
N LEU A 296 15.61 17.98 4.19
CA LEU A 296 15.75 16.96 5.23
C LEU A 296 14.60 17.02 6.26
N LYS A 297 14.22 18.21 6.71
CA LYS A 297 13.12 18.40 7.65
C LYS A 297 11.77 18.04 7.05
N THR A 298 11.59 18.29 5.76
CA THR A 298 10.38 17.88 5.02
C THR A 298 10.29 16.36 4.92
N GLU A 299 11.39 15.68 4.61
CA GLU A 299 11.44 14.21 4.58
C GLU A 299 11.18 13.58 5.94
N THR A 300 11.79 14.12 7.01
CA THR A 300 11.58 13.62 8.37
C THR A 300 10.14 13.81 8.82
N LEU A 301 9.52 14.95 8.52
CA LEU A 301 8.10 15.19 8.76
C LEU A 301 7.23 14.15 8.04
N LYS A 302 7.51 13.89 6.75
CA LYS A 302 6.79 12.86 5.98
C LYS A 302 6.91 11.48 6.62
N LYS A 303 8.11 11.05 6.99
CA LYS A 303 8.34 9.75 7.67
C LYS A 303 7.58 9.65 8.99
N ILE A 304 7.54 10.72 9.78
CA ILE A 304 6.80 10.77 11.05
C ILE A 304 5.28 10.71 10.80
N GLN A 305 4.81 11.38 9.76
CA GLN A 305 3.40 11.35 9.35
C GLN A 305 2.97 9.96 8.87
N ASP A 306 3.77 9.30 8.04
CA ASP A 306 3.49 7.94 7.56
C ASP A 306 3.46 6.93 8.72
N ARG A 307 4.36 7.08 9.71
CA ARG A 307 4.31 6.27 10.94
C ARG A 307 3.06 6.56 11.77
N SER A 308 2.64 7.81 11.85
CA SER A 308 1.43 8.21 12.58
C SER A 308 0.17 7.61 11.96
N THR A 309 0.03 7.66 10.64
CA THR A 309 -1.13 7.06 9.94
C THR A 309 -1.15 5.54 10.11
N ALA A 310 0.01 4.88 10.02
CA ALA A 310 0.12 3.43 10.26
C ALA A 310 -0.28 3.04 11.70
N LEU A 311 0.15 3.80 12.71
CA LEU A 311 -0.22 3.56 14.11
C LEU A 311 -1.72 3.75 14.35
N ILE A 312 -2.33 4.79 13.75
CA ILE A 312 -3.77 5.03 13.84
C ILE A 312 -4.56 3.87 13.22
N GLN A 313 -4.14 3.38 12.05
CA GLN A 313 -4.76 2.21 11.42
C GLN A 313 -4.65 0.96 12.29
N GLN A 314 -3.47 0.70 12.88
CA GLN A 314 -3.29 -0.40 13.81
C GLN A 314 -4.21 -0.27 15.03
N LEU A 315 -4.34 0.93 15.61
CA LEU A 315 -5.22 1.18 16.73
C LEU A 315 -6.70 0.90 16.38
N GLN A 316 -7.15 1.31 15.18
CA GLN A 316 -8.52 1.03 14.72
C GLN A 316 -8.78 -0.48 14.59
N ILE A 317 -7.87 -1.22 13.95
CA ILE A 317 -7.98 -2.68 13.81
C ILE A 317 -8.03 -3.36 15.17
N GLN A 318 -7.18 -2.93 16.11
CA GLN A 318 -7.15 -3.51 17.45
C GLN A 318 -8.38 -3.15 18.28
N SER A 319 -8.95 -1.95 18.11
CA SER A 319 -10.22 -1.59 18.74
C SER A 319 -11.35 -2.49 18.25
N GLN A 320 -11.47 -2.68 16.94
CA GLN A 320 -12.49 -3.58 16.36
C GLN A 320 -12.33 -5.02 16.86
N ARG A 321 -11.10 -5.51 16.97
CA ARG A 321 -10.81 -6.85 17.52
C ARG A 321 -11.21 -6.95 19.00
N ALA A 322 -10.85 -5.98 19.82
CA ALA A 322 -11.21 -5.96 21.23
C ALA A 322 -12.73 -5.92 21.44
N ASP A 323 -13.44 -5.12 20.65
CA ASP A 323 -14.89 -5.00 20.70
C ASP A 323 -15.58 -6.28 20.23
N ALA A 324 -15.07 -6.93 19.18
CA ALA A 324 -15.57 -8.22 18.70
C ALA A 324 -15.40 -9.33 19.76
N LEU A 325 -14.23 -9.40 20.41
CA LEU A 325 -13.98 -10.34 21.52
C LEU A 325 -14.91 -10.07 22.70
N ALA A 326 -15.15 -8.80 23.04
CA ALA A 326 -16.06 -8.42 24.11
C ALA A 326 -17.51 -8.82 23.80
N ARG A 327 -18.00 -8.62 22.56
CA ARG A 327 -19.34 -9.04 22.14
C ARG A 327 -19.50 -10.56 22.19
N LEU A 328 -18.53 -11.32 21.67
CA LEU A 328 -18.55 -12.79 21.72
C LEU A 328 -18.54 -13.33 23.17
N ALA A 329 -17.96 -12.59 24.12
CA ALA A 329 -18.00 -12.94 25.52
C ALA A 329 -19.33 -12.55 26.20
N ALA A 330 -20.02 -11.53 25.70
CA ALA A 330 -21.26 -10.96 26.24
C ALA A 330 -22.55 -11.60 25.70
N GLU A 331 -22.53 -12.27 24.54
CA GLU A 331 -23.65 -13.06 24.00
C GLU A 331 -23.87 -14.40 24.77
N LYS A 332 -23.52 -14.43 26.06
CA LYS A 332 -23.77 -15.52 27.01
C LYS A 332 -24.81 -15.08 28.03
#